data_AF-A0AAE3AJK2-F1
#
_entry.id   AF-A0AAE3AJK2-F1
#
_cell.length_a   1.000
_cell.length_b   1.000
_cell.length_c   1.000
_cell.angle_alpha   90.00
_cell.angle_beta   90.00
_cell.angle_gamma   90.00
#
_symmetry.space_group_name_H-M   'P 1'
#
loop_
_entity.id
_entity.type
_entity.pdbx_description
1 polymer ?
#
loop_
_entity_poly.entity_id
_entity_poly.type
_entity_poly.pdbx_seq_one_letter_code
_entity_poly.pdbx_strand_id
1 'polypeptide(L)'
;MNNKAPNKHSDARSFEMRRLIFLGAAGVLILVVVILSLLSAFGGKSDGQSTGNGTSSAVTEDGKLVIQDLYEGEITIPKFNVPLNTYDQSKFKNDNGLVTYDDANASLGIDVSDYQGDIDWAAVKASGIDFAMIRAGYRGATRGKLNEDSKFADNYTGAKDAGVKVGIYFFSQATSVTEAEEEAGYVLQLLQNKSVDYPVVFDWEQTSVDGSRTADATGEQITSYASAFCKKIAKAGYTAGVYFNRSLGYNYYDLEQLKDFEFWLAEYRSVPAFYYNFGLWQYSDNAQVQGIDAAVDINVSFKNYG
;
A
#
# COMPACT_ATOMS: atom_id res chain seq x y z
N MET A 1 -50.28 -19.99 19.96
CA MET A 1 -49.38 -19.35 20.94
C MET A 1 -47.95 -19.42 20.39
N ASN A 2 -47.33 -18.24 20.29
CA ASN A 2 -45.90 -17.93 20.17
C ASN A 2 -45.13 -18.28 18.89
N ASN A 3 -45.18 -17.31 17.96
CA ASN A 3 -44.04 -16.89 17.14
C ASN A 3 -42.87 -16.45 18.05
N LYS A 4 -41.65 -16.89 17.76
CA LYS A 4 -40.43 -16.27 18.28
C LYS A 4 -39.42 -16.11 17.13
N ALA A 5 -39.16 -14.85 16.77
CA ALA A 5 -38.18 -14.44 15.78
C ALA A 5 -36.74 -14.78 16.24
N PRO A 6 -35.78 -14.99 15.30
CA PRO A 6 -34.39 -15.15 15.66
C PRO A 6 -33.78 -13.80 16.07
N ASN A 7 -32.98 -13.87 17.13
CA ASN A 7 -32.46 -12.77 17.91
C ASN A 7 -31.23 -12.14 17.20
N LYS A 8 -31.30 -10.85 16.89
CA LYS A 8 -30.30 -10.06 16.16
C LYS A 8 -29.13 -9.61 17.07
N HIS A 9 -28.57 -10.52 17.86
CA HIS A 9 -27.61 -10.18 18.93
C HIS A 9 -26.27 -10.95 18.87
N SER A 10 -25.95 -11.66 17.80
CA SER A 10 -24.65 -12.35 17.64
C SER A 10 -23.52 -11.46 17.09
N ASP A 11 -23.82 -10.36 16.39
CA ASP A 11 -22.78 -9.56 15.72
C ASP A 11 -22.03 -8.58 16.63
N ALA A 12 -22.63 -8.17 17.76
CA ALA A 12 -21.97 -7.22 18.65
C ALA A 12 -20.81 -7.86 19.44
N ARG A 13 -20.86 -9.18 19.71
CA ARG A 13 -19.80 -9.88 20.46
C ARG A 13 -18.59 -10.25 19.60
N SER A 14 -18.76 -10.44 18.29
CA SER A 14 -17.64 -10.63 17.37
C SER A 14 -16.86 -9.34 17.12
N PHE A 15 -17.51 -8.19 17.31
CA PHE A 15 -16.88 -6.87 17.22
C PHE A 15 -16.15 -6.46 18.51
N GLU A 16 -16.73 -6.75 19.69
CA GLU A 16 -16.11 -6.45 21.00
C GLU A 16 -14.80 -7.23 21.24
N MET A 17 -14.63 -8.42 20.66
CA MET A 17 -13.40 -9.21 20.79
C MET A 17 -12.23 -8.65 19.95
N ARG A 18 -12.51 -7.77 18.97
CA ARG A 18 -11.50 -7.06 18.15
C ARG A 18 -10.78 -5.95 18.93
N ARG A 19 -11.27 -5.58 20.11
CA ARG A 19 -10.86 -4.36 20.85
C ARG A 19 -9.51 -4.43 21.58
N LEU A 20 -8.89 -5.60 21.69
CA LEU A 20 -7.69 -5.79 22.52
C LEU A 20 -6.35 -5.74 21.75
N ILE A 21 -6.35 -5.40 20.46
CA ILE A 21 -5.31 -5.90 19.53
C ILE A 21 -4.22 -4.87 19.14
N PHE A 22 -4.40 -3.56 19.39
CA PHE A 22 -3.39 -2.56 19.02
C PHE A 22 -2.94 -1.78 20.26
N LEU A 23 -1.85 -2.23 20.89
CA LEU A 23 -1.12 -1.40 21.84
C LEU A 23 -0.26 -0.42 21.05
N GLY A 24 -0.76 0.80 20.88
CA GLY A 24 0.03 1.90 20.32
C GLY A 24 1.26 2.18 21.19
N ALA A 25 2.44 1.91 20.66
CA ALA A 25 3.68 2.43 21.20
C ALA A 25 4.12 3.61 20.33
N ALA A 26 3.86 4.82 20.83
CA ALA A 26 4.46 6.02 20.29
C ALA A 26 5.98 5.97 20.45
N GLY A 27 6.69 6.01 19.32
CA GLY A 27 8.04 6.56 19.20
C GLY A 27 9.22 5.67 19.60
N VAL A 28 9.88 5.06 18.60
CA VAL A 28 11.35 5.00 18.55
C VAL A 28 11.80 5.30 17.13
N LEU A 29 12.61 6.34 17.02
CA LEU A 29 13.17 6.93 15.82
C LEU A 29 14.27 6.01 15.22
N ILE A 30 14.15 5.61 13.95
CA ILE A 30 15.31 5.21 13.14
C ILE A 30 15.47 6.24 12.01
N LEU A 31 16.34 7.21 12.31
CA LEU A 31 17.07 8.13 11.43
C LEU A 31 16.55 8.38 9.99
N VAL A 32 15.68 9.37 9.81
CA VAL A 32 15.72 10.30 8.66
C VAL A 32 15.38 11.72 9.18
N VAL A 33 16.13 12.71 8.71
CA VAL A 33 16.30 14.08 9.23
C VAL A 33 15.00 14.80 9.65
N VAL A 34 14.94 15.22 10.91
CA VAL A 34 13.98 16.19 11.46
C VAL A 34 14.49 17.62 11.20
N ILE A 35 13.68 18.46 10.54
CA ILE A 35 13.80 19.92 10.64
C ILE A 35 12.49 20.46 11.22
N LEU A 36 12.60 21.09 12.39
CA LEU A 36 11.54 21.74 13.14
C LEU A 36 11.77 23.25 13.13
N SER A 37 10.72 24.03 12.83
CA SER A 37 10.31 25.35 13.38
C SER A 37 9.65 26.22 12.29
N LEU A 38 8.65 27.10 12.50
CA LEU A 38 7.56 27.36 13.46
C LEU A 38 6.84 28.63 12.95
N LEU A 39 5.56 28.84 13.32
CA LEU A 39 4.69 30.05 13.16
C LEU A 39 3.91 30.14 11.83
N SER A 40 2.59 30.33 11.79
CA SER A 40 1.78 31.25 12.61
C SER A 40 0.32 30.79 12.73
N ALA A 41 -0.28 31.01 13.90
CA ALA A 41 -1.72 30.97 14.10
C ALA A 41 -2.37 32.27 13.58
N PHE A 42 -3.53 32.18 12.90
CA PHE A 42 -4.72 33.02 13.12
C PHE A 42 -5.86 32.68 12.15
N GLY A 43 -7.01 32.26 12.70
CA GLY A 43 -8.35 32.73 12.30
C GLY A 43 -9.06 32.06 11.11
N GLY A 44 -10.19 31.41 11.39
CA GLY A 44 -11.26 31.23 10.39
C GLY A 44 -12.12 29.98 10.58
N LYS A 45 -13.25 30.13 11.28
CA LYS A 45 -14.35 29.15 11.31
C LYS A 45 -15.14 29.26 9.99
N SER A 46 -15.33 28.16 9.27
CA SER A 46 -16.46 28.01 8.35
C SER A 46 -16.81 26.54 8.18
N ASP A 47 -18.02 26.18 8.64
CA ASP A 47 -18.68 24.92 8.34
C ASP A 47 -18.94 24.83 6.83
N GLY A 48 -18.36 23.82 6.19
CA GLY A 48 -18.51 23.54 4.77
C GLY A 48 -18.19 22.08 4.52
N GLN A 49 -19.23 21.25 4.49
CA GLN A 49 -19.18 19.83 4.19
C GLN A 49 -18.74 19.65 2.73
N SER A 50 -17.45 19.35 2.50
CA SER A 50 -16.88 19.07 1.18
C SER A 50 -16.79 17.58 0.96
N THR A 51 -17.67 17.05 0.13
CA THR A 51 -17.62 15.68 -0.38
C THR A 51 -16.70 15.63 -1.60
N GLY A 52 -15.46 15.21 -1.41
CA GLY A 52 -14.49 14.95 -2.49
C GLY A 52 -13.06 15.30 -2.09
N ASN A 53 -12.11 14.38 -2.30
CA ASN A 53 -10.69 14.68 -2.18
C ASN A 53 -10.27 15.62 -3.33
N GLY A 54 -9.90 16.85 -2.97
CA GLY A 54 -9.30 17.85 -3.86
C GLY A 54 -10.20 18.35 -4.99
N THR A 55 -10.79 19.53 -4.83
CA THR A 55 -11.25 20.29 -6.00
C THR A 55 -10.02 20.89 -6.69
N SER A 56 -9.81 20.62 -7.97
CA SER A 56 -8.81 21.35 -8.76
C SER A 56 -9.27 22.79 -8.93
N SER A 57 -8.46 23.75 -8.49
CA SER A 57 -8.81 25.18 -8.55
C SER A 57 -8.28 25.86 -9.81
N ALA A 58 -7.19 25.35 -10.40
CA ALA A 58 -6.59 25.89 -11.62
C ALA A 58 -5.61 24.92 -12.28
N VAL A 59 -5.29 25.18 -13.56
CA VAL A 59 -4.14 24.60 -14.27
C VAL A 59 -3.08 25.69 -14.40
N THR A 60 -1.83 25.41 -14.04
CA THR A 60 -0.72 26.36 -14.18
C THR A 60 -0.30 26.51 -15.65
N GLU A 61 0.51 27.53 -15.96
CA GLU A 61 1.04 27.74 -17.31
C GLU A 61 1.89 26.57 -17.81
N ASP A 62 2.60 25.87 -16.90
CA ASP A 62 3.38 24.65 -17.20
C ASP A 62 2.54 23.37 -17.20
N GLY A 63 1.20 23.48 -17.14
CA GLY A 63 0.27 22.37 -17.31
C GLY A 63 0.03 21.49 -16.07
N LYS A 64 0.50 21.93 -14.90
CA LYS A 64 0.27 21.24 -13.61
C LYS A 64 -1.09 21.62 -13.01
N LEU A 65 -1.58 20.82 -12.08
CA LEU A 65 -2.83 21.07 -11.35
C LEU A 65 -2.53 21.74 -10.01
N VAL A 66 -3.28 22.80 -9.71
CA VAL A 66 -3.38 23.35 -8.36
C VAL A 66 -4.59 22.71 -7.66
N ILE A 67 -4.35 22.04 -6.54
CA ILE A 67 -5.37 21.32 -5.78
C ILE A 67 -5.36 21.76 -4.31
N GLN A 68 -6.47 21.56 -3.62
CA GLN A 68 -6.55 21.69 -2.16
C GLN A 68 -6.36 20.30 -1.52
N ASP A 69 -5.16 20.04 -1.04
CA ASP A 69 -4.81 18.84 -0.28
C ASP A 69 -5.37 18.91 1.15
N LEU A 70 -5.83 17.77 1.65
CA LEU A 70 -6.47 17.65 2.96
C LEU A 70 -5.57 18.10 4.13
N TYR A 71 -4.25 17.97 3.99
CA TYR A 71 -3.29 18.23 5.07
C TYR A 71 -2.31 19.35 4.75
N GLU A 72 -2.03 19.59 3.46
CA GLU A 72 -1.05 20.58 3.02
C GLU A 72 -1.68 21.87 2.48
N GLY A 73 -3.01 21.93 2.37
CA GLY A 73 -3.71 23.06 1.78
C GLY A 73 -3.45 23.14 0.28
N GLU A 74 -3.18 24.34 -0.24
CA GLU A 74 -2.94 24.50 -1.68
C GLU A 74 -1.58 23.92 -2.08
N ILE A 75 -1.59 22.94 -2.98
CA ILE A 75 -0.38 22.35 -3.57
C ILE A 75 -0.50 22.29 -5.09
N THR A 76 0.65 22.17 -5.76
CA THR A 76 0.74 21.96 -7.21
C THR A 76 1.27 20.55 -7.49
N ILE A 77 0.55 19.78 -8.30
CA ILE A 77 0.89 18.39 -8.68
C ILE A 77 0.91 18.24 -10.20
N PRO A 78 1.60 17.22 -10.78
CA PRO A 78 1.45 16.96 -12.20
C PRO A 78 0.02 16.58 -12.56
N LYS A 79 -0.36 16.92 -13.78
CA LYS A 79 -1.64 16.55 -14.37
C LYS A 79 -1.49 15.24 -15.14
N PHE A 80 -2.10 14.17 -14.64
CA PHE A 80 -2.20 12.89 -15.33
C PHE A 80 -3.65 12.64 -15.75
N ASN A 81 -3.84 12.01 -16.90
CA ASN A 81 -5.14 11.50 -17.32
C ASN A 81 -5.39 10.11 -16.73
N VAL A 82 -5.56 10.08 -15.41
CA VAL A 82 -5.76 8.89 -14.56
C VAL A 82 -7.03 9.12 -13.74
N PRO A 83 -7.83 8.08 -13.45
CA PRO A 83 -9.00 8.22 -12.59
C PRO A 83 -8.67 8.92 -11.26
N LEU A 84 -9.58 9.77 -10.79
CA LEU A 84 -9.41 10.51 -9.54
C LEU A 84 -9.79 9.64 -8.34
N ASN A 85 -9.18 9.93 -7.19
CA ASN A 85 -9.61 9.37 -5.92
C ASN A 85 -11.03 9.85 -5.58
N THR A 86 -11.95 8.92 -5.37
CA THR A 86 -13.36 9.20 -5.05
C THR A 86 -13.79 8.65 -3.69
N TYR A 87 -12.84 8.28 -2.82
CA TYR A 87 -13.15 7.74 -1.51
C TYR A 87 -13.88 8.76 -0.63
N ASP A 88 -14.94 8.29 0.04
CA ASP A 88 -15.73 9.09 0.96
C ASP A 88 -15.01 9.15 2.31
N GLN A 89 -14.50 10.33 2.66
CA GLN A 89 -13.76 10.54 3.89
C GLN A 89 -14.56 10.13 5.15
N SER A 90 -15.89 10.22 5.11
CA SER A 90 -16.75 9.86 6.24
C SER A 90 -16.86 8.35 6.48
N LYS A 91 -16.45 7.53 5.51
CA LYS A 91 -16.44 6.06 5.63
C LYS A 91 -15.16 5.52 6.26
N PHE A 92 -14.12 6.33 6.43
CA PHE A 92 -12.93 5.92 7.17
C PHE A 92 -13.24 5.89 8.67
N LYS A 93 -12.90 4.77 9.30
CA LYS A 93 -13.04 4.56 10.74
C LYS A 93 -11.66 4.29 11.32
N ASN A 94 -11.35 4.90 12.46
CA ASN A 94 -10.13 4.63 13.20
C ASN A 94 -10.52 4.14 14.60
N ASP A 95 -10.24 2.86 14.83
CA ASP A 95 -10.47 2.21 16.12
C ASP A 95 -9.11 1.88 16.75
N ASN A 96 -8.66 2.73 17.68
CA ASN A 96 -7.38 2.59 18.39
C ASN A 96 -6.15 2.43 17.47
N GLY A 97 -6.08 3.19 16.38
CA GLY A 97 -4.97 3.15 15.43
C GLY A 97 -5.18 2.19 14.26
N LEU A 98 -6.22 1.35 14.30
CA LEU A 98 -6.62 0.52 13.17
C LEU A 98 -7.56 1.31 12.26
N VAL A 99 -7.11 1.57 11.03
CA VAL A 99 -7.91 2.26 10.02
C VAL A 99 -8.64 1.22 9.16
N THR A 100 -9.95 1.41 8.99
CA THR A 100 -10.80 0.62 8.10
C THR A 100 -11.65 1.54 7.23
N TYR A 101 -12.25 0.99 6.17
CA TYR A 101 -13.15 1.70 5.28
C TYR A 101 -14.51 0.99 5.20
N ASP A 102 -15.60 1.72 5.42
CA ASP A 102 -16.96 1.18 5.44
C ASP A 102 -17.52 0.91 4.04
N ASP A 103 -16.98 -0.13 3.40
CA ASP A 103 -17.43 -0.63 2.11
C ASP A 103 -17.35 -2.16 2.07
N ALA A 104 -18.31 -2.81 1.40
CA ALA A 104 -18.35 -4.26 1.31
C ALA A 104 -17.17 -4.86 0.52
N ASN A 105 -16.51 -4.06 -0.31
CA ASN A 105 -15.31 -4.47 -1.04
C ASN A 105 -14.02 -4.14 -0.31
N ALA A 106 -14.10 -3.41 0.81
CA ALA A 106 -12.92 -3.06 1.58
C ALA A 106 -12.47 -4.22 2.46
N SER A 107 -11.17 -4.37 2.62
CA SER A 107 -10.59 -5.36 3.52
C SER A 107 -9.30 -4.85 4.13
N LEU A 108 -8.95 -5.42 5.28
CA LEU A 108 -7.75 -5.08 6.02
C LEU A 108 -6.66 -6.10 5.71
N GLY A 109 -5.44 -5.62 5.48
CA GLY A 109 -4.31 -6.49 5.18
C GLY A 109 -3.02 -6.00 5.78
N ILE A 110 -2.01 -6.86 5.69
CA ILE A 110 -0.63 -6.54 6.04
C ILE A 110 0.26 -6.70 4.82
N ASP A 111 1.48 -6.19 4.89
CA ASP A 111 2.54 -6.63 4.00
C ASP A 111 3.76 -7.07 4.80
N VAL A 112 4.38 -8.16 4.34
CA VAL A 112 5.37 -8.91 5.11
C VAL A 112 6.51 -9.43 4.25
N SER A 113 7.64 -9.64 4.91
CA SER A 113 8.88 -10.15 4.34
C SER A 113 9.65 -10.94 5.39
N ASP A 114 10.91 -11.28 5.11
CA ASP A 114 11.80 -11.86 6.11
C ASP A 114 12.03 -10.99 7.36
N TYR A 115 11.78 -9.67 7.29
CA TYR A 115 11.88 -8.77 8.44
C TYR A 115 10.93 -9.13 9.58
N GLN A 116 9.78 -9.74 9.27
CA GLN A 116 8.79 -10.13 10.28
C GLN A 116 9.09 -11.48 10.94
N GLY A 117 10.09 -12.22 10.47
CA GLY A 117 10.50 -13.49 11.07
C GLY A 117 9.46 -14.61 10.90
N ASP A 118 9.24 -15.39 11.96
CA ASP A 118 8.22 -16.44 11.99
C ASP A 118 6.86 -15.85 12.35
N ILE A 119 5.81 -16.23 11.61
CA ILE A 119 4.47 -15.67 11.75
C ILE A 119 3.46 -16.77 12.14
N ASP A 120 2.71 -16.54 13.22
CA ASP A 120 1.52 -17.33 13.53
C ASP A 120 0.33 -16.83 12.71
N TRP A 121 0.19 -17.39 11.50
CA TRP A 121 -0.86 -17.00 10.55
C TRP A 121 -2.28 -17.27 11.04
N ALA A 122 -2.49 -18.24 11.94
CA ALA A 122 -3.80 -18.48 12.52
C ALA A 122 -4.18 -17.34 13.49
N ALA A 123 -3.23 -16.87 14.28
CA ALA A 123 -3.41 -15.69 15.13
C ALA A 123 -3.62 -14.41 14.29
N VAL A 124 -2.87 -14.23 13.21
CA VAL A 124 -3.05 -13.12 12.26
C VAL A 124 -4.45 -13.14 11.63
N LYS A 125 -4.95 -14.31 11.20
CA LYS A 125 -6.31 -14.40 10.67
C LYS A 125 -7.34 -14.07 11.74
N ALA A 126 -7.16 -14.59 12.96
CA ALA A 126 -8.05 -14.35 14.09
C ALA A 126 -8.09 -12.87 14.52
N SER A 127 -7.01 -12.11 14.27
CA SER A 127 -6.96 -10.68 14.54
C SER A 127 -7.72 -9.82 13.51
N GLY A 128 -8.28 -10.44 12.46
CA GLY A 128 -9.09 -9.77 11.46
C GLY A 128 -8.33 -9.33 10.21
N ILE A 129 -7.11 -9.82 9.99
CA ILE A 129 -6.38 -9.62 8.73
C ILE A 129 -7.00 -10.54 7.66
N ASP A 130 -7.37 -9.94 6.52
CA ASP A 130 -8.03 -10.62 5.42
C ASP A 130 -7.10 -10.94 4.25
N PHE A 131 -6.05 -10.15 4.06
CA PHE A 131 -5.04 -10.39 3.04
C PHE A 131 -3.62 -10.06 3.51
N ALA A 132 -2.63 -10.59 2.80
CA ALA A 132 -1.22 -10.23 2.96
C ALA A 132 -0.55 -10.01 1.60
N MET A 133 0.16 -8.90 1.42
CA MET A 133 1.12 -8.71 0.33
C MET A 133 2.48 -9.27 0.78
N ILE A 134 2.95 -10.35 0.16
CA ILE A 134 4.14 -11.07 0.61
C ILE A 134 5.30 -10.79 -0.34
N ARG A 135 6.46 -10.41 0.20
CA ARG A 135 7.66 -10.19 -0.62
C ARG A 135 8.12 -11.51 -1.23
N ALA A 136 8.15 -11.60 -2.56
CA ALA A 136 8.74 -12.74 -3.26
C ALA A 136 10.27 -12.71 -3.21
N GLY A 137 10.83 -11.52 -3.28
CA GLY A 137 12.27 -11.33 -3.32
C GLY A 137 12.64 -9.90 -3.62
N TYR A 138 13.92 -9.71 -3.89
CA TYR A 138 14.49 -8.40 -4.14
C TYR A 138 15.70 -8.46 -5.06
N ARG A 139 15.95 -7.37 -5.78
CA ARG A 139 17.23 -7.13 -6.44
C ARG A 139 18.12 -6.29 -5.53
N GLY A 140 19.34 -6.75 -5.28
CA GLY A 140 20.27 -6.06 -4.38
C GLY A 140 20.76 -4.71 -4.92
N ALA A 141 20.74 -3.68 -4.07
CA ALA A 141 21.07 -2.29 -4.42
C ALA A 141 22.50 -2.04 -4.93
N THR A 142 23.48 -2.90 -4.61
CA THR A 142 24.88 -2.70 -5.03
C THR A 142 25.27 -3.56 -6.22
N ARG A 143 25.10 -4.89 -6.12
CA ARG A 143 25.55 -5.85 -7.16
C ARG A 143 24.44 -6.28 -8.12
N GLY A 144 23.20 -5.82 -7.92
CA GLY A 144 22.08 -6.15 -8.80
C GLY A 144 21.66 -7.63 -8.78
N LYS A 145 22.06 -8.41 -7.76
CA LYS A 145 21.73 -9.83 -7.68
C LYS A 145 20.26 -10.02 -7.31
N LEU A 146 19.57 -10.93 -8.00
CA LEU A 146 18.24 -11.41 -7.60
C LEU A 146 18.35 -12.36 -6.40
N ASN A 147 17.53 -12.12 -5.38
CA ASN A 147 17.43 -12.96 -4.19
C ASN A 147 15.96 -13.24 -3.90
N GLU A 148 15.66 -14.48 -3.52
CA GLU A 148 14.39 -14.85 -2.91
C GLU A 148 14.33 -14.30 -1.49
N ASP A 149 13.16 -13.84 -1.07
CA ASP A 149 12.93 -13.51 0.33
C ASP A 149 12.94 -14.80 1.15
N SER A 150 13.74 -14.84 2.22
CA SER A 150 13.97 -16.08 2.97
C SER A 150 12.71 -16.63 3.67
N LYS A 151 11.65 -15.83 3.82
CA LYS A 151 10.35 -16.22 4.37
C LYS A 151 9.26 -16.35 3.32
N PHE A 152 9.55 -16.17 2.02
CA PHE A 152 8.53 -16.20 0.98
C PHE A 152 7.67 -17.47 0.99
N ALA A 153 8.31 -18.64 0.96
CA ALA A 153 7.61 -19.92 0.90
C ALA A 153 6.76 -20.20 2.15
N ASP A 154 7.31 -19.89 3.33
CA ASP A 154 6.66 -20.08 4.63
C ASP A 154 5.47 -19.13 4.78
N ASN A 155 5.66 -17.85 4.46
CA ASN A 155 4.62 -16.83 4.51
C ASN A 155 3.50 -17.14 3.53
N TYR A 156 3.83 -17.50 2.28
CA TYR A 156 2.83 -17.86 1.28
C TYR A 156 1.96 -19.03 1.77
N THR A 157 2.61 -20.11 2.24
CA THR A 157 1.91 -21.33 2.64
C THR A 157 1.09 -21.10 3.90
N GLY A 158 1.68 -20.48 4.93
CA GLY A 158 0.99 -20.18 6.19
C GLY A 158 -0.21 -19.26 6.01
N ALA A 159 -0.09 -18.22 5.19
CA ALA A 159 -1.21 -17.32 4.87
C ALA A 159 -2.36 -18.08 4.19
N LYS A 160 -2.06 -18.86 3.14
CA LYS A 160 -3.09 -19.63 2.41
C LYS A 160 -3.77 -20.68 3.32
N ASP A 161 -3.00 -21.40 4.13
CA ASP A 161 -3.52 -22.41 5.05
C ASP A 161 -4.42 -21.80 6.14
N ALA A 162 -4.11 -20.59 6.60
CA ALA A 162 -4.95 -19.84 7.54
C ALA A 162 -6.18 -19.17 6.88
N GLY A 163 -6.32 -19.23 5.55
CA GLY A 163 -7.40 -18.55 4.82
C GLY A 163 -7.21 -17.03 4.70
N VAL A 164 -5.97 -16.55 4.78
CA VAL A 164 -5.59 -15.18 4.42
C VAL A 164 -5.32 -15.13 2.91
N LYS A 165 -5.94 -14.17 2.21
CA LYS A 165 -5.74 -13.98 0.76
C LYS A 165 -4.33 -13.46 0.50
N VAL A 166 -3.71 -13.87 -0.60
CA VAL A 166 -2.28 -13.54 -0.86
C VAL A 166 -2.12 -12.67 -2.09
N GLY A 167 -1.35 -11.60 -1.94
CA GLY A 167 -0.73 -10.82 -3.01
C GLY A 167 0.78 -10.90 -2.90
N ILE A 168 1.49 -10.37 -3.90
CA ILE A 168 2.94 -10.53 -4.00
C ILE A 168 3.56 -9.18 -4.31
N TYR A 169 4.75 -8.90 -3.77
CA TYR A 169 5.55 -7.78 -4.26
C TYR A 169 7.01 -8.18 -4.43
N PHE A 170 7.72 -7.42 -5.27
CA PHE A 170 9.14 -7.60 -5.50
C PHE A 170 9.87 -6.27 -5.39
N PHE A 171 10.83 -6.20 -4.46
CA PHE A 171 11.63 -4.98 -4.24
C PHE A 171 12.70 -4.86 -5.32
N SER A 172 12.45 -3.96 -6.27
CA SER A 172 13.26 -3.72 -7.44
C SER A 172 14.42 -2.79 -7.15
N GLN A 173 15.56 -3.12 -7.75
CA GLN A 173 16.71 -2.23 -7.93
C GLN A 173 17.23 -2.36 -9.37
N ALA A 174 16.29 -2.50 -10.31
CA ALA A 174 16.57 -2.59 -11.74
C ALA A 174 17.16 -1.28 -12.25
N THR A 175 18.15 -1.39 -13.15
CA THR A 175 18.73 -0.24 -13.87
C THR A 175 18.47 -0.30 -15.37
N SER A 176 17.58 -1.20 -15.80
CA SER A 176 17.16 -1.34 -17.18
C SER A 176 15.82 -2.06 -17.28
N VAL A 177 15.14 -1.89 -18.42
CA VAL A 177 13.92 -2.64 -18.76
C VAL A 177 14.18 -4.15 -18.72
N THR A 178 15.32 -4.61 -19.25
CA THR A 178 15.70 -6.03 -19.21
C THR A 178 15.75 -6.57 -17.79
N GLU A 179 16.35 -5.83 -16.85
CA GLU A 179 16.41 -6.26 -15.46
C GLU A 179 15.03 -6.29 -14.79
N ALA A 180 14.14 -5.36 -15.12
CA ALA A 180 12.75 -5.39 -14.63
C ALA A 180 11.98 -6.59 -15.19
N GLU A 181 12.23 -6.98 -16.45
CA GLU A 181 11.67 -8.20 -17.03
C GLU A 181 12.28 -9.48 -16.42
N GLU A 182 13.55 -9.46 -15.99
CA GLU A 182 14.18 -10.54 -15.23
C GLU A 182 13.54 -10.68 -13.84
N GLU A 183 13.30 -9.57 -13.15
CA GLU A 183 12.62 -9.54 -11.85
C GLU A 183 11.21 -10.13 -11.95
N ALA A 184 10.42 -9.70 -12.94
CA ALA A 184 9.11 -10.30 -13.20
C ALA A 184 9.22 -11.79 -13.55
N GLY A 185 10.22 -12.18 -14.35
CA GLY A 185 10.48 -13.59 -14.66
C GLY A 185 10.81 -14.43 -13.43
N TYR A 186 11.56 -13.86 -12.49
CA TYR A 186 11.92 -14.50 -11.23
C TYR A 186 10.70 -14.68 -10.31
N VAL A 187 9.85 -13.66 -10.19
CA VAL A 187 8.58 -13.78 -9.46
C VAL A 187 7.70 -14.88 -10.07
N LEU A 188 7.56 -14.92 -11.40
CA LEU A 188 6.77 -15.94 -12.09
C LEU A 188 7.34 -17.36 -11.89
N GLN A 189 8.67 -17.50 -11.75
CA GLN A 189 9.30 -18.77 -11.41
C GLN A 189 8.93 -19.22 -10.00
N LEU A 190 8.97 -18.31 -9.02
CA LEU A 190 8.60 -18.60 -7.63
C LEU A 190 7.10 -18.92 -7.47
N LEU A 191 6.26 -18.31 -8.31
CA LEU A 191 4.81 -18.54 -8.34
C LEU A 191 4.37 -19.79 -9.09
N GLN A 192 5.27 -20.61 -9.65
CA GLN A 192 4.86 -21.79 -10.43
C GLN A 192 3.82 -22.64 -9.69
N ASN A 193 2.61 -22.73 -10.28
CA ASN A 193 1.43 -23.44 -9.76
C ASN A 193 0.80 -22.86 -8.47
N LYS A 194 1.22 -21.67 -8.03
CA LYS A 194 0.64 -20.95 -6.89
C LYS A 194 -0.49 -20.05 -7.38
N SER A 195 -1.63 -20.09 -6.69
CA SER A 195 -2.69 -19.10 -6.89
C SER A 195 -2.37 -17.82 -6.13
N VAL A 196 -2.63 -16.67 -6.73
CA VAL A 196 -2.50 -15.36 -6.07
C VAL A 196 -3.86 -14.67 -6.18
N ASP A 197 -4.37 -14.19 -5.05
CA ASP A 197 -5.70 -13.57 -4.93
C ASP A 197 -5.62 -12.05 -5.17
N TYR A 198 -4.50 -11.44 -4.79
CA TYR A 198 -4.22 -10.00 -4.89
C TYR A 198 -3.16 -9.69 -5.97
N PRO A 199 -2.89 -8.41 -6.29
CA PRO A 199 -1.92 -8.07 -7.32
C PRO A 199 -0.49 -8.60 -7.06
N VAL A 200 0.27 -8.75 -8.14
CA VAL A 200 1.73 -8.93 -8.12
C VAL A 200 2.36 -7.57 -8.45
N VAL A 201 3.05 -7.00 -7.47
CA VAL A 201 3.42 -5.58 -7.45
C VAL A 201 4.91 -5.37 -7.66
N PHE A 202 5.23 -4.44 -8.56
CA PHE A 202 6.55 -3.83 -8.67
C PHE A 202 6.72 -2.79 -7.57
N ASP A 203 7.69 -3.01 -6.70
CA ASP A 203 8.03 -2.10 -5.62
C ASP A 203 9.41 -1.50 -5.89
N TRP A 204 9.47 -0.20 -6.18
CA TRP A 204 10.73 0.52 -6.30
C TRP A 204 10.72 1.67 -5.33
N GLU A 205 11.76 1.69 -4.49
CA GLU A 205 12.03 2.77 -3.58
C GLU A 205 13.46 3.24 -3.72
N GLN A 206 13.65 4.54 -3.48
CA GLN A 206 14.98 5.09 -3.34
C GLN A 206 15.60 4.55 -2.06
N THR A 207 16.74 3.88 -2.20
CA THR A 207 17.48 3.33 -1.07
C THR A 207 18.52 4.32 -0.55
N SER A 208 18.77 4.29 0.76
CA SER A 208 19.82 5.06 1.43
C SER A 208 21.21 4.40 1.37
N VAL A 209 21.34 3.25 0.72
CA VAL A 209 22.62 2.53 0.59
C VAL A 209 23.60 3.34 -0.26
N ASP A 210 24.75 3.67 0.33
CA ASP A 210 25.85 4.35 -0.37
C ASP A 210 26.28 3.58 -1.62
N GLY A 211 26.38 4.30 -2.74
CA GLY A 211 26.72 3.70 -4.02
C GLY A 211 25.62 2.79 -4.59
N SER A 212 24.36 3.01 -4.18
CA SER A 212 23.23 2.34 -4.82
C SER A 212 23.25 2.54 -6.33
N ARG A 213 23.05 1.45 -7.06
CA ARG A 213 23.01 1.45 -8.52
C ARG A 213 21.81 2.19 -9.11
N THR A 214 20.80 2.49 -8.29
CA THR A 214 19.57 3.21 -8.67
C THR A 214 19.55 4.66 -8.20
N ALA A 215 20.63 5.16 -7.57
CA ALA A 215 20.67 6.50 -6.98
C ALA A 215 20.35 7.62 -7.98
N ASP A 216 20.76 7.45 -9.25
CA ASP A 216 20.56 8.42 -10.33
C ASP A 216 19.41 8.04 -11.27
N ALA A 217 18.56 7.07 -10.91
CA ALA A 217 17.47 6.64 -11.77
C ALA A 217 16.45 7.77 -11.95
N THR A 218 16.12 8.09 -13.20
CA THR A 218 15.14 9.14 -13.52
C THR A 218 13.71 8.61 -13.43
N GLY A 219 12.74 9.50 -13.26
CA GLY A 219 11.32 9.15 -13.28
C GLY A 219 10.88 8.39 -14.55
N GLU A 220 11.40 8.79 -15.72
CA GLU A 220 11.17 8.11 -17.00
C GLU A 220 11.71 6.67 -16.98
N GLN A 221 12.93 6.48 -16.47
CA GLN A 221 13.55 5.16 -16.33
C GLN A 221 12.74 4.27 -15.40
N ILE A 222 12.43 4.75 -14.18
CA ILE A 222 11.68 4.00 -13.18
C ILE A 222 10.29 3.62 -13.72
N THR A 223 9.61 4.55 -14.39
CA THR A 223 8.32 4.29 -15.06
C THR A 223 8.45 3.20 -16.12
N SER A 224 9.51 3.24 -16.94
CA SER A 224 9.74 2.21 -17.96
C SER A 224 9.99 0.82 -17.37
N TYR A 225 10.68 0.76 -16.22
CA TYR A 225 10.97 -0.49 -15.50
C TYR A 225 9.68 -1.07 -14.90
N ALA A 226 8.91 -0.24 -14.20
CA ALA A 226 7.61 -0.62 -13.64
C ALA A 226 6.65 -1.13 -14.74
N SER A 227 6.56 -0.42 -15.86
CA SER A 227 5.73 -0.81 -17.00
C SER A 227 6.16 -2.16 -17.59
N ALA A 228 7.46 -2.39 -17.75
CA ALA A 228 7.98 -3.65 -18.28
C ALA A 228 7.72 -4.84 -17.37
N PHE A 229 7.97 -4.69 -16.06
CA PHE A 229 7.62 -5.69 -15.05
C PHE A 229 6.13 -6.01 -15.10
N CYS A 230 5.27 -4.98 -15.01
CA CYS A 230 3.83 -5.15 -14.95
C CYS A 230 3.24 -5.79 -16.21
N LYS A 231 3.71 -5.40 -17.41
CA LYS A 231 3.30 -6.04 -18.68
C LYS A 231 3.62 -7.52 -18.70
N LYS A 232 4.79 -7.93 -18.18
CA LYS A 232 5.20 -9.32 -18.15
C LYS A 232 4.35 -10.14 -17.17
N ILE A 233 4.07 -9.59 -15.99
CA ILE A 233 3.15 -10.17 -15.00
C ILE A 233 1.73 -10.31 -15.56
N ALA A 234 1.20 -9.25 -16.17
CA ALA A 234 -0.13 -9.25 -16.78
C ALA A 234 -0.26 -10.28 -17.92
N LYS A 235 0.78 -10.40 -18.76
CA LYS A 235 0.84 -11.41 -19.83
C LYS A 235 0.81 -12.85 -19.29
N ALA A 236 1.29 -13.07 -18.06
CA ALA A 236 1.22 -14.38 -17.39
C ALA A 236 -0.15 -14.65 -16.72
N GLY A 237 -1.10 -13.70 -16.80
CA GLY A 237 -2.47 -13.87 -16.30
C GLY A 237 -2.71 -13.34 -14.89
N TYR A 238 -1.73 -12.68 -14.27
CA TYR A 238 -1.88 -12.07 -12.95
C TYR A 238 -2.28 -10.59 -13.05
N THR A 239 -3.04 -10.11 -12.07
CA THR A 239 -3.22 -8.66 -11.87
C THR A 239 -1.86 -8.06 -11.51
N ALA A 240 -1.38 -7.12 -12.30
CA ALA A 240 -0.11 -6.42 -12.05
C ALA A 240 -0.37 -5.08 -11.34
N GLY A 241 0.57 -4.64 -10.52
CA GLY A 241 0.50 -3.34 -9.86
C GLY A 241 1.85 -2.69 -9.60
N VAL A 242 1.82 -1.44 -9.17
CA VAL A 242 2.99 -0.64 -8.79
C VAL A 242 2.77 -0.08 -7.40
N TYR A 243 3.76 -0.24 -6.53
CA TYR A 243 3.82 0.40 -5.23
C TYR A 243 4.54 1.75 -5.34
N PHE A 244 4.03 2.76 -4.64
CA PHE A 244 4.69 4.04 -4.52
C PHE A 244 4.20 4.82 -3.31
N ASN A 245 5.08 5.60 -2.70
CA ASN A 245 4.65 6.68 -1.82
C ASN A 245 4.19 7.91 -2.63
N ARG A 246 3.51 8.84 -1.95
CA ARG A 246 2.98 10.07 -2.56
C ARG A 246 4.03 10.90 -3.32
N SER A 247 5.28 10.96 -2.84
CA SER A 247 6.35 11.68 -3.52
C SER A 247 6.75 11.00 -4.84
N LEU A 248 6.91 9.68 -4.84
CA LEU A 248 7.19 8.93 -6.05
C LEU A 248 6.05 9.06 -7.08
N GLY A 249 4.80 8.95 -6.63
CA GLY A 249 3.63 9.09 -7.50
C GLY A 249 3.50 10.46 -8.15
N TYR A 250 3.82 11.54 -7.45
CA TYR A 250 3.75 12.90 -8.02
C TYR A 250 5.03 13.38 -8.69
N ASN A 251 6.21 12.96 -8.25
CA ASN A 251 7.45 13.62 -8.69
C ASN A 251 8.33 12.73 -9.59
N TYR A 252 8.07 11.42 -9.65
CA TYR A 252 8.91 10.48 -10.40
C TYR A 252 8.12 9.69 -11.43
N TYR A 253 7.02 9.04 -11.04
CA TYR A 253 6.25 8.23 -11.96
C TYR A 253 5.46 9.08 -12.96
N ASP A 254 5.44 8.64 -14.22
CA ASP A 254 4.36 9.00 -15.14
C ASP A 254 3.20 8.02 -14.95
N LEU A 255 2.23 8.43 -14.12
CA LEU A 255 1.08 7.61 -13.77
C LEU A 255 0.18 7.32 -14.98
N GLU A 256 0.21 8.13 -16.04
CA GLU A 256 -0.60 7.87 -17.22
C GLU A 256 -0.09 6.64 -17.98
N GLN A 257 1.23 6.39 -17.99
CA GLN A 257 1.83 5.18 -18.57
C GLN A 257 1.57 3.92 -17.74
N LEU A 258 1.12 4.06 -16.49
CA LEU A 258 0.90 2.98 -15.55
C LEU A 258 -0.58 2.76 -15.21
N LYS A 259 -1.49 3.55 -15.79
CA LYS A 259 -2.93 3.60 -15.42
C LYS A 259 -3.72 2.30 -15.60
N ASP A 260 -3.20 1.37 -16.41
CA ASP A 260 -3.81 0.05 -16.63
C ASP A 260 -3.39 -0.98 -15.57
N PHE A 261 -2.52 -0.60 -14.63
CA PHE A 261 -2.07 -1.43 -13.51
C PHE A 261 -2.68 -0.96 -12.19
N GLU A 262 -2.68 -1.84 -11.20
CA GLU A 262 -3.13 -1.50 -9.85
C GLU A 262 -2.13 -0.59 -9.15
N PHE A 263 -2.62 0.42 -8.44
CA PHE A 263 -1.77 1.29 -7.61
C PHE A 263 -1.91 0.92 -6.15
N TRP A 264 -0.77 0.66 -5.51
CA TRP A 264 -0.63 0.49 -4.08
C TRP A 264 0.10 1.70 -3.51
N LEU A 265 -0.66 2.58 -2.87
CA LEU A 265 -0.16 3.85 -2.33
C LEU A 265 0.36 3.66 -0.91
N ALA A 266 1.56 4.16 -0.61
CA ALA A 266 1.97 4.47 0.76
C ALA A 266 1.73 5.95 1.10
N GLU A 267 0.90 6.19 2.11
CA GLU A 267 0.66 7.51 2.68
C GLU A 267 0.25 7.37 4.15
N TYR A 268 1.19 7.62 5.07
CA TYR A 268 0.98 7.38 6.51
C TYR A 268 0.16 8.48 7.16
N ARG A 269 -1.16 8.43 6.94
CA ARG A 269 -2.15 9.40 7.41
C ARG A 269 -3.41 8.69 7.89
N SER A 270 -4.30 9.42 8.56
CA SER A 270 -5.59 8.86 9.02
C SER A 270 -6.60 8.64 7.88
N VAL A 271 -6.45 9.40 6.79
CA VAL A 271 -7.25 9.34 5.56
C VAL A 271 -6.28 9.65 4.41
N PRO A 272 -6.33 8.95 3.27
CA PRO A 272 -5.44 9.25 2.16
C PRO A 272 -5.85 10.57 1.48
N ALA A 273 -4.87 11.40 1.15
CA ALA A 273 -5.05 12.68 0.46
C ALA A 273 -4.56 12.66 -1.00
N PHE A 274 -3.96 11.54 -1.43
CA PHE A 274 -3.55 11.36 -2.82
C PHE A 274 -4.72 11.59 -3.79
N TYR A 275 -4.46 12.40 -4.82
CA TYR A 275 -5.47 12.97 -5.72
C TYR A 275 -5.98 11.96 -6.75
N TYR A 276 -5.11 11.06 -7.21
CA TYR A 276 -5.47 10.01 -8.17
C TYR A 276 -5.92 8.74 -7.46
N ASN A 277 -6.70 7.92 -8.16
CA ASN A 277 -7.25 6.69 -7.63
C ASN A 277 -6.16 5.63 -7.39
N PHE A 278 -6.29 4.86 -6.31
CA PHE A 278 -5.44 3.72 -5.97
C PHE A 278 -6.30 2.57 -5.45
N GLY A 279 -5.85 1.31 -5.56
CA GLY A 279 -6.61 0.13 -5.13
C GLY A 279 -6.25 -0.37 -3.73
N LEU A 280 -5.00 -0.15 -3.32
CA LEU A 280 -4.48 -0.48 -2.00
C LEU A 280 -3.82 0.75 -1.37
N TRP A 281 -3.89 0.86 -0.05
CA TRP A 281 -3.30 1.94 0.71
C TRP A 281 -2.61 1.42 1.95
N GLN A 282 -1.29 1.57 2.01
CA GLN A 282 -0.46 1.38 3.20
C GLN A 282 -0.52 2.65 4.05
N TYR A 283 -1.10 2.55 5.24
CA TYR A 283 -1.36 3.70 6.11
C TYR A 283 -0.49 3.73 7.36
N SER A 284 0.22 2.64 7.66
CA SER A 284 1.10 2.52 8.82
C SER A 284 2.24 1.54 8.52
N ASP A 285 3.42 1.81 9.06
CA ASP A 285 4.66 1.02 8.96
C ASP A 285 5.12 0.42 10.30
N ASN A 286 4.30 0.57 11.36
CA ASN A 286 4.74 0.36 12.74
C ASN A 286 3.67 -0.27 13.63
N ALA A 287 2.67 -0.91 13.04
CA ALA A 287 1.63 -1.55 13.81
C ALA A 287 2.14 -2.82 14.49
N GLN A 288 1.41 -3.25 15.51
CA GLN A 288 1.60 -4.53 16.17
C GLN A 288 0.40 -5.42 15.83
N VAL A 289 0.67 -6.59 15.27
CA VAL A 289 -0.36 -7.54 14.84
C VAL A 289 -0.17 -8.84 15.60
N GLN A 290 -1.25 -9.36 16.17
CA GLN A 290 -1.19 -10.62 16.92
C GLN A 290 -0.66 -11.75 16.03
N GLY A 291 0.34 -12.48 16.51
CA GLY A 291 1.02 -13.53 15.77
C GLY A 291 2.30 -13.07 15.04
N ILE A 292 2.67 -11.80 15.16
CA ILE A 292 3.91 -11.24 14.62
C ILE A 292 4.60 -10.42 15.73
N ASP A 293 5.84 -10.78 16.06
CA ASP A 293 6.61 -10.09 17.11
C ASP A 293 7.20 -8.75 16.64
N ALA A 294 7.47 -8.64 15.34
CA ALA A 294 8.03 -7.44 14.73
C ALA A 294 6.94 -6.38 14.44
N ALA A 295 7.38 -5.16 14.15
CA ALA A 295 6.51 -4.15 13.54
C ALA A 295 6.04 -4.59 12.15
N VAL A 296 4.80 -4.23 11.80
CA VAL A 296 4.15 -4.66 10.56
C VAL A 296 3.47 -3.49 9.88
N ASP A 297 3.59 -3.47 8.56
CA ASP A 297 2.93 -2.51 7.69
C ASP A 297 1.46 -2.92 7.50
N ILE A 298 0.53 -1.96 7.62
CA ILE A 298 -0.91 -2.22 7.51
C ILE A 298 -1.53 -1.47 6.34
N ASN A 299 -2.41 -2.20 5.66
CA ASN A 299 -3.04 -1.83 4.42
C ASN A 299 -4.56 -1.89 4.50
N VAL A 300 -5.21 -0.96 3.80
CA VAL A 300 -6.61 -1.10 3.37
C VAL A 300 -6.61 -1.39 1.87
N SER A 301 -7.28 -2.46 1.46
CA SER A 301 -7.70 -2.60 0.07
C SER A 301 -9.12 -2.08 -0.08
N PHE A 302 -9.40 -1.36 -1.17
CA PHE A 302 -10.72 -0.84 -1.51
C PHE A 302 -11.41 -1.66 -2.61
N LYS A 303 -10.78 -2.74 -3.06
CA LYS A 303 -11.25 -3.63 -4.10
C LYS A 303 -11.23 -5.06 -3.59
N ASN A 304 -12.22 -5.85 -3.99
CA ASN A 304 -12.14 -7.28 -3.81
C ASN A 304 -11.55 -7.94 -5.07
N TYR A 305 -10.36 -8.52 -4.95
CA TYR A 305 -9.64 -9.17 -6.05
C TYR A 305 -9.92 -10.69 -6.16
N GLY A 306 -10.60 -11.29 -5.19
CA GLY A 306 -10.88 -12.74 -5.16
C GLY A 306 -12.11 -13.15 -4.36
#